data_AF-A0AAV0UNF4-F1
#
_entry.id   AF-A0AAV0UNF4-F1
#
_cell.length_a   1.000
_cell.length_b   1.000
_cell.length_c   1.000
_cell.angle_alpha   90.00
_cell.angle_beta   90.00
_cell.angle_gamma   90.00
#
_symmetry.space_group_name_H-M   'P 1'
#
loop_
_entity.id
_entity.type
_entity.pdbx_description
1 polymer ?
#
loop_
_entity_poly.entity_id
_entity_poly.type
_entity_poly.pdbx_seq_one_letter_code
_entity_poly.pdbx_strand_id
1 'polypeptide(L)'
;MRVMQIVRRLSAARAFRSHVVPRAAAPFVSNPFNLTRQPLQLTSTRSFATDDDNEFFLEDDEDDSFVQYPPVGAHVQLQAPQFTARAVVNEEITDVSLDMYRGQYVVLFFYPKDFTYVCPTEIIAFNDRAEEFKALNTQLIAASCDSPESHLAWTRLPRNKGGLGKMDIPIISDITKVIAAKYGVLVEKDGVALRGLFIMDKEGVLQQITINNMPIGRSVDETLRLIKALQFVEEHGEVCPANWQPGEKTINANPTGSHVYFSSVKEVGEDEDGEDDDVAVLTLVKTKAQFQELIKSGKPVVADFMAPWCGKCAQIEPTVVSLAEAHPEVMFAKMDVSIPEVEKLKDELEVGAYPEFRFFKDGKEVHEKISGYKKSLLKKAVQKLL
;
A
#
# COMPACT_ATOMS: atom_id res chain seq x y z
N MET A 1 -10.22 -25.81 54.84
CA MET A 1 -9.88 -26.78 55.91
C MET A 1 -9.90 -28.18 55.30
N ARG A 2 -8.77 -28.91 55.42
CA ARG A 2 -8.54 -30.34 55.12
C ARG A 2 -8.46 -30.76 53.63
N VAL A 3 -7.54 -31.61 53.16
CA VAL A 3 -6.34 -32.30 53.71
C VAL A 3 -5.57 -32.90 52.50
N MET A 4 -4.24 -32.98 52.62
CA MET A 4 -3.25 -33.63 51.73
C MET A 4 -3.40 -35.16 51.61
N GLN A 5 -2.90 -35.74 50.51
CA GLN A 5 -2.18 -37.04 50.41
C GLN A 5 -1.72 -37.22 48.94
N ILE A 6 -0.48 -36.93 48.54
CA ILE A 6 0.78 -37.68 48.66
C ILE A 6 0.63 -39.22 48.59
N VAL A 7 1.04 -39.80 47.45
CA VAL A 7 1.57 -41.18 47.39
C VAL A 7 2.84 -41.20 46.54
N ARG A 8 3.96 -41.52 47.21
CA ARG A 8 5.28 -41.90 46.69
C ARG A 8 5.34 -43.43 46.52
N ARG A 9 5.96 -43.92 45.44
CA ARG A 9 6.75 -45.18 45.32
C ARG A 9 7.71 -44.97 44.13
N LEU A 10 9.04 -44.79 44.24
CA LEU A 10 10.14 -45.73 44.59
C LEU A 10 9.93 -47.13 44.00
N SER A 11 10.83 -47.83 43.31
CA SER A 11 12.17 -47.65 42.73
C SER A 11 12.47 -49.01 42.07
N ALA A 12 13.11 -49.07 40.90
CA ALA A 12 13.91 -50.24 40.52
C ALA A 12 14.91 -49.87 39.42
N ALA A 13 16.18 -49.82 39.81
CA ALA A 13 17.32 -49.70 38.94
C ALA A 13 17.57 -51.01 38.18
N ARG A 14 18.02 -50.90 36.92
CA ARG A 14 18.93 -51.92 36.35
C ARG A 14 19.87 -51.28 35.35
N ALA A 15 21.13 -51.20 35.78
CA ALA A 15 22.28 -50.82 34.97
C ALA A 15 22.54 -51.90 33.90
N PHE A 16 22.86 -51.46 32.68
CA PHE A 16 23.66 -52.23 31.75
C PHE A 16 24.77 -51.33 31.22
N ARG A 17 26.00 -51.62 31.66
CA ARG A 17 27.25 -51.07 31.12
C ARG A 17 27.94 -52.17 30.32
N SER A 18 28.66 -51.70 29.30
CA SER A 18 29.81 -52.30 28.60
C SER A 18 29.50 -53.39 27.57
N HIS A 19 29.84 -53.12 26.30
CA HIS A 19 31.16 -53.45 25.77
C HIS A 19 31.39 -52.74 24.42
N VAL A 20 32.33 -51.80 24.42
CA VAL A 20 32.98 -51.28 23.21
C VAL A 20 34.06 -52.29 22.84
N VAL A 21 34.03 -52.80 21.60
CA VAL A 21 35.12 -53.59 21.02
C VAL A 21 35.68 -52.80 19.83
N PRO A 22 36.99 -52.49 19.81
CA PRO A 22 37.62 -51.83 18.69
C PRO A 22 37.92 -52.88 17.60
N ARG A 23 37.53 -52.60 16.35
CA ARG A 23 37.93 -53.45 15.23
C ARG A 23 39.25 -52.95 14.67
N ALA A 24 40.28 -53.76 14.89
CA ALA A 24 41.66 -53.55 14.52
C ALA A 24 41.89 -53.45 13.00
N ALA A 25 43.00 -52.79 12.68
CA ALA A 25 43.59 -52.58 11.37
C ALA A 25 43.80 -53.89 10.59
N ALA A 26 43.55 -53.83 9.28
CA ALA A 26 43.97 -54.86 8.33
C ALA A 26 45.46 -54.64 7.95
N PRO A 27 46.22 -55.73 7.69
CA PRO A 27 47.66 -55.65 7.57
C PRO A 27 48.12 -55.17 6.19
N PHE A 28 49.23 -54.44 6.22
CA PHE A 28 50.14 -54.17 5.12
C PHE A 28 50.53 -55.49 4.43
N VAL A 29 50.23 -55.61 3.14
CA VAL A 29 50.91 -56.57 2.25
C VAL A 29 51.92 -55.80 1.43
N SER A 30 53.19 -56.09 1.70
CA SER A 30 54.35 -55.70 0.94
C SER A 30 54.45 -56.49 -0.36
N ASN A 31 54.67 -55.82 -1.49
CA ASN A 31 55.55 -56.35 -2.54
C ASN A 31 56.15 -55.20 -3.38
N PRO A 32 57.32 -55.41 -4.01
CA PRO A 32 58.36 -54.39 -4.10
C PRO A 32 58.36 -53.60 -5.42
N PHE A 33 58.97 -52.41 -5.32
CA PHE A 33 59.70 -51.65 -6.34
C PHE A 33 59.70 -52.21 -7.78
N ASN A 34 59.19 -51.41 -8.72
CA ASN A 34 59.97 -51.14 -9.93
C ASN A 34 59.76 -49.69 -10.41
N LEU A 35 60.88 -48.98 -10.49
CA LEU A 35 61.02 -47.59 -10.90
C LEU A 35 61.21 -47.53 -12.42
N THR A 36 60.36 -46.78 -13.12
CA THR A 36 60.75 -46.21 -14.42
C THR A 36 60.19 -44.80 -14.55
N ARG A 37 61.08 -43.82 -14.38
CA ARG A 37 60.91 -42.39 -14.70
C ARG A 37 60.66 -42.22 -16.20
N GLN A 38 59.69 -41.40 -16.57
CA GLN A 38 59.74 -40.64 -17.83
C GLN A 38 59.52 -39.15 -17.55
N PRO A 39 60.25 -38.24 -18.24
CA PRO A 39 60.41 -36.86 -17.82
C PRO A 39 59.35 -35.92 -18.43
N LEU A 40 58.91 -34.96 -17.62
CA LEU A 40 58.22 -33.73 -18.05
C LEU A 40 59.13 -32.93 -18.99
N GLN A 41 58.64 -32.64 -20.20
CA GLN A 41 59.25 -31.65 -21.09
C GLN A 41 58.39 -30.39 -21.12
N LEU A 42 58.94 -29.30 -20.61
CA LEU A 42 58.57 -27.93 -20.98
C LEU A 42 59.15 -27.64 -22.37
N THR A 43 58.31 -27.19 -23.31
CA THR A 43 58.79 -26.37 -24.43
C THR A 43 57.83 -25.20 -24.64
N SER A 44 58.31 -24.04 -24.20
CA SER A 44 57.94 -22.73 -24.70
C SER A 44 58.53 -22.57 -26.10
N THR A 45 57.68 -22.32 -27.11
CA THR A 45 57.98 -21.47 -28.26
C THR A 45 56.66 -21.09 -28.93
N ARG A 46 56.28 -19.80 -28.83
CA ARG A 46 55.36 -19.16 -29.76
C ARG A 46 56.00 -19.17 -31.15
N SER A 47 55.27 -19.59 -32.18
CA SER A 47 55.54 -19.24 -33.57
C SER A 47 54.28 -18.64 -34.19
N PHE A 48 54.46 -17.48 -34.82
CA PHE A 48 53.46 -16.68 -35.50
C PHE A 48 53.70 -16.86 -37.02
N ALA A 49 52.69 -17.32 -37.76
CA ALA A 49 52.49 -17.26 -39.24
C ALA A 49 51.56 -18.43 -39.63
N THR A 50 50.27 -18.18 -39.82
CA THR A 50 49.59 -17.88 -41.12
C THR A 50 49.77 -19.00 -42.14
N ASP A 51 48.74 -19.83 -42.29
CA ASP A 51 48.27 -20.32 -43.59
C ASP A 51 46.82 -20.80 -43.42
N ASP A 52 45.91 -20.00 -43.98
CA ASP A 52 44.76 -20.40 -44.80
C ASP A 52 43.98 -21.66 -44.40
N ASP A 53 43.08 -21.51 -43.41
CA ASP A 53 41.85 -22.30 -43.29
C ASP A 53 40.73 -21.32 -42.92
N ASN A 54 40.22 -20.63 -43.95
CA ASN A 54 39.19 -19.60 -43.84
C ASN A 54 37.78 -20.23 -43.71
N GLU A 55 37.60 -21.14 -42.75
CA GLU A 55 36.31 -21.74 -42.38
C GLU A 55 36.23 -22.04 -40.87
N PHE A 56 36.91 -21.23 -40.06
CA PHE A 56 36.97 -21.42 -38.62
C PHE A 56 36.54 -20.14 -37.90
N PHE A 57 35.43 -20.27 -37.15
CA PHE A 57 34.77 -19.27 -36.30
C PHE A 57 33.79 -18.31 -36.97
N LEU A 58 32.66 -18.86 -37.42
CA LEU A 58 31.36 -18.22 -37.19
C LEU A 58 30.47 -19.24 -36.47
N GLU A 59 30.89 -19.67 -35.29
CA GLU A 59 29.90 -20.05 -34.28
C GLU A 59 29.45 -18.72 -33.70
N ASP A 60 28.16 -18.40 -33.86
CA ASP A 60 27.47 -17.37 -33.11
C ASP A 60 27.54 -17.75 -31.62
N ASP A 61 28.70 -17.54 -31.00
CA ASP A 61 28.90 -17.59 -29.55
C ASP A 61 28.26 -16.34 -28.93
N GLU A 62 26.95 -16.18 -29.13
CA GLU A 62 26.11 -15.52 -28.12
C GLU A 62 25.95 -16.50 -26.95
N ASP A 63 27.08 -16.90 -26.33
CA ASP A 63 27.10 -17.60 -25.05
C ASP A 63 26.81 -16.55 -23.97
N ASP A 64 25.54 -16.17 -23.95
CA ASP A 64 24.87 -15.36 -22.94
C ASP A 64 24.95 -16.10 -21.60
N SER A 65 26.11 -15.98 -20.96
CA SER A 65 26.45 -16.50 -19.63
C SER A 65 25.67 -15.78 -18.51
N PHE A 66 24.34 -15.73 -18.64
CA PHE A 66 23.45 -15.22 -17.61
C PHE A 66 23.40 -16.19 -16.44
N VAL A 67 23.52 -15.63 -15.23
CA VAL A 67 23.28 -16.37 -13.99
C VAL A 67 21.81 -16.79 -13.97
N GLN A 68 21.56 -18.11 -13.97
CA GLN A 68 20.20 -18.63 -13.88
C GLN A 68 19.70 -18.59 -12.44
N TYR A 69 18.63 -17.83 -12.21
CA TYR A 69 17.93 -17.78 -10.94
C TYR A 69 16.70 -18.69 -10.93
N PRO A 70 16.27 -19.19 -9.76
CA PRO A 70 15.03 -19.95 -9.67
C PRO A 70 13.82 -19.10 -10.08
N PRO A 71 12.74 -19.75 -10.57
CA PRO A 71 11.52 -19.03 -10.91
C PRO A 71 10.89 -18.39 -9.67
N VAL A 72 10.10 -17.35 -9.89
CA VAL A 72 9.31 -16.69 -8.85
C VAL A 72 8.33 -17.69 -8.24
N GLY A 73 8.34 -17.79 -6.91
CA GLY A 73 7.44 -18.65 -6.14
C GLY A 73 6.57 -17.89 -5.13
N ALA A 74 6.72 -16.57 -5.01
CA ALA A 74 5.90 -15.75 -4.12
C ALA A 74 4.56 -15.39 -4.77
N HIS A 75 3.50 -16.08 -4.34
CA HIS A 75 2.12 -15.80 -4.75
C HIS A 75 1.21 -15.70 -3.54
N VAL A 76 0.33 -14.71 -3.53
CA VAL A 76 -0.69 -14.56 -2.48
C VAL A 76 -1.55 -15.84 -2.44
N GLN A 77 -1.98 -16.23 -1.24
CA GLN A 77 -2.68 -17.49 -0.91
C GLN A 77 -1.82 -18.76 -0.95
N LEU A 78 -0.56 -18.70 -1.39
CA LEU A 78 0.35 -19.84 -1.37
C LEU A 78 1.38 -19.72 -0.24
N GLN A 79 2.03 -20.83 0.10
CA GLN A 79 3.11 -20.85 1.07
C GLN A 79 4.26 -19.95 0.60
N ALA A 80 4.77 -19.11 1.48
CA ALA A 80 5.92 -18.26 1.16
C ALA A 80 7.17 -19.10 0.84
N PRO A 81 8.00 -18.69 -0.16
CA PRO A 81 9.23 -19.39 -0.50
C PRO A 81 10.17 -19.52 0.70
N GLN A 82 10.53 -20.76 1.06
CA GLN A 82 11.40 -21.00 2.20
C GLN A 82 12.86 -20.58 1.91
N PHE A 83 13.51 -20.05 2.94
CA PHE A 83 14.93 -19.72 2.93
C PHE A 83 15.57 -19.94 4.31
N THR A 84 16.88 -20.17 4.27
CA THR A 84 17.80 -20.12 5.42
C THR A 84 19.00 -19.32 4.97
N ALA A 85 19.33 -18.26 5.71
CA ALA A 85 20.37 -17.31 5.32
C ALA A 85 21.06 -16.69 6.54
N ARG A 86 22.26 -16.17 6.33
CA ARG A 86 22.99 -15.42 7.35
C ARG A 86 22.30 -14.07 7.56
N ALA A 87 22.13 -13.68 8.81
CA ALA A 87 21.50 -12.45 9.21
C ALA A 87 22.32 -11.76 10.29
N VAL A 88 22.19 -10.43 10.39
CA VAL A 88 22.63 -9.70 11.59
C VAL A 88 21.46 -9.62 12.55
N VAL A 89 21.62 -10.20 13.75
CA VAL A 89 20.64 -10.20 14.83
C VAL A 89 21.36 -9.79 16.11
N ASN A 90 20.88 -8.75 16.80
CA ASN A 90 21.50 -8.24 18.04
C ASN A 90 23.02 -8.01 17.92
N GLU A 91 23.47 -7.42 16.80
CA GLU A 91 24.88 -7.15 16.48
C GLU A 91 25.78 -8.39 16.25
N GLU A 92 25.20 -9.59 16.18
CA GLU A 92 25.89 -10.83 15.85
C GLU A 92 25.43 -11.38 14.51
N ILE A 93 26.32 -12.10 13.81
CA ILE A 93 25.96 -12.78 12.55
C ILE A 93 25.53 -14.21 12.88
N THR A 94 24.26 -14.53 12.62
CA THR A 94 23.67 -15.84 12.90
C THR A 94 22.86 -16.35 11.71
N ASP A 95 22.60 -17.65 11.64
CA ASP A 95 21.69 -18.20 10.63
C ASP A 95 20.24 -18.00 11.06
N VAL A 96 19.41 -17.50 10.15
CA VAL A 96 17.98 -17.31 10.33
C VAL A 96 17.24 -18.05 9.22
N SER A 97 16.22 -18.81 9.60
CA SER A 97 15.29 -19.45 8.68
C SER A 97 13.90 -18.85 8.83
N LEU A 98 13.15 -18.77 7.73
CA LEU A 98 11.77 -18.30 7.75
C LEU A 98 10.88 -19.16 8.67
N ASP A 99 11.19 -20.45 8.79
CA ASP A 99 10.41 -21.39 9.61
C ASP A 99 10.52 -21.13 11.12
N MET A 100 11.54 -20.38 11.56
CA MET A 100 11.71 -20.00 12.97
C MET A 100 10.58 -19.10 13.48
N TYR A 101 9.83 -18.48 12.57
CA TYR A 101 8.76 -17.53 12.89
C TYR A 101 7.36 -18.11 12.71
N ARG A 102 7.22 -19.43 12.58
CA ARG A 102 5.90 -20.09 12.57
C ARG A 102 5.14 -19.78 13.86
N GLY A 103 3.84 -19.53 13.73
CA GLY A 103 2.98 -19.06 14.82
C GLY A 103 3.00 -17.55 15.03
N GLN A 104 3.81 -16.80 14.26
CA GLN A 104 3.85 -15.35 14.25
C GLN A 104 3.57 -14.86 12.82
N TYR A 105 3.00 -13.66 12.70
CA TYR A 105 2.97 -12.99 11.40
C TYR A 105 4.39 -12.55 11.03
N VAL A 106 4.70 -12.53 9.75
CA VAL A 106 6.02 -12.08 9.28
C VAL A 106 5.86 -11.00 8.23
N VAL A 107 6.50 -9.86 8.45
CA VAL A 107 6.70 -8.83 7.43
C VAL A 107 8.14 -8.94 6.95
N LEU A 108 8.33 -9.54 5.77
CA LEU A 108 9.62 -9.57 5.09
C LEU A 108 9.68 -8.43 4.09
N PHE A 109 10.67 -7.57 4.19
CA PHE A 109 10.82 -6.47 3.26
C PHE A 109 12.25 -6.38 2.71
N PHE A 110 12.33 -6.31 1.38
CA PHE A 110 13.57 -6.14 0.65
C PHE A 110 13.89 -4.66 0.48
N TYR A 111 15.18 -4.34 0.46
CA TYR A 111 15.68 -3.02 0.07
C TYR A 111 16.87 -3.16 -0.90
N PRO A 112 17.11 -2.17 -1.78
CA PRO A 112 18.11 -2.32 -2.83
C PRO A 112 19.54 -2.55 -2.36
N LYS A 113 20.05 -1.70 -1.46
CA LYS A 113 21.46 -1.69 -1.09
C LYS A 113 21.74 -0.95 0.22
N ASP A 114 22.68 -1.45 1.00
CA ASP A 114 23.30 -0.80 2.15
C ASP A 114 23.99 0.52 1.76
N PHE A 115 24.13 1.44 2.73
CA PHE A 115 24.83 2.73 2.56
C PHE A 115 24.29 3.62 1.42
N THR A 116 22.97 3.55 1.17
CA THR A 116 22.25 4.41 0.22
C THR A 116 21.30 5.39 0.93
N TYR A 117 20.50 6.14 0.17
CA TYR A 117 19.77 7.31 0.68
C TYR A 117 18.38 6.99 1.27
N VAL A 118 17.54 6.24 0.54
CA VAL A 118 16.15 5.94 0.96
C VAL A 118 16.07 4.70 1.85
N CYS A 119 16.94 3.71 1.63
CA CYS A 119 16.94 2.47 2.41
C CYS A 119 17.06 2.66 3.94
N PRO A 120 17.95 3.53 4.47
CA PRO A 120 18.04 3.71 5.90
C PRO A 120 16.77 4.31 6.50
N THR A 121 16.05 5.17 5.79
CA THR A 121 14.83 5.79 6.33
C THR A 121 13.72 4.76 6.54
N GLU A 122 13.57 3.80 5.63
CA GLU A 122 12.60 2.72 5.76
C GLU A 122 12.94 1.77 6.90
N ILE A 123 14.19 1.28 6.94
CA ILE A 123 14.64 0.33 7.98
C ILE A 123 14.51 0.96 9.37
N ILE A 124 14.91 2.23 9.51
CA ILE A 124 14.76 2.99 10.76
C ILE A 124 13.29 3.15 11.14
N ALA A 125 12.41 3.53 10.20
CA ALA A 125 10.99 3.72 10.49
C ALA A 125 10.30 2.43 10.95
N PHE A 126 10.65 1.28 10.34
CA PHE A 126 10.17 -0.03 10.79
C PHE A 126 10.76 -0.41 12.15
N ASN A 127 12.05 -0.19 12.35
CA ASN A 127 12.74 -0.52 13.60
C ASN A 127 12.22 0.28 14.80
N ASP A 128 12.01 1.59 14.63
CA ASP A 128 11.53 2.47 15.70
C ASP A 128 10.10 2.11 16.16
N ARG A 129 9.34 1.45 15.28
CA ARG A 129 7.99 0.95 15.55
C ARG A 129 7.93 -0.56 15.77
N ALA A 130 9.07 -1.24 15.91
CA ALA A 130 9.12 -2.69 16.04
C ALA A 130 8.29 -3.22 17.23
N GLU A 131 8.18 -2.45 18.32
CA GLU A 131 7.35 -2.82 19.48
C GLU A 131 5.85 -2.87 19.15
N GLU A 132 5.36 -2.01 18.24
CA GLU A 132 3.96 -2.08 17.79
C GLU A 132 3.69 -3.38 17.03
N PHE A 133 4.63 -3.82 16.19
CA PHE A 133 4.53 -5.09 15.48
C PHE A 133 4.65 -6.29 16.43
N LYS A 134 5.57 -6.24 17.41
CA LYS A 134 5.69 -7.28 18.45
C LYS A 134 4.40 -7.42 19.27
N ALA A 135 3.75 -6.32 19.61
CA ALA A 135 2.46 -6.33 20.31
C ALA A 135 1.35 -7.02 19.51
N LEU A 136 1.44 -6.99 18.18
CA LEU A 136 0.54 -7.71 17.27
C LEU A 136 1.03 -9.14 16.95
N ASN A 137 2.01 -9.68 17.68
CA ASN A 137 2.64 -10.97 17.38
C ASN A 137 3.19 -11.07 15.93
N THR A 138 3.83 -9.98 15.49
CA THR A 138 4.40 -9.83 14.14
C THR A 138 5.90 -9.60 14.20
N GLN A 139 6.65 -10.42 13.46
CA GLN A 139 8.09 -10.26 13.26
C GLN A 139 8.37 -9.43 12.01
N LEU A 140 9.24 -8.43 12.13
CA LEU A 140 9.79 -7.68 11.01
C LEU A 140 11.13 -8.28 10.58
N ILE A 141 11.37 -8.43 9.28
CA ILE A 141 12.64 -8.92 8.73
C ILE A 141 13.02 -8.04 7.53
N ALA A 142 14.21 -7.43 7.59
CA ALA A 142 14.79 -6.72 6.45
C ALA A 142 15.67 -7.68 5.63
N ALA A 143 15.76 -7.50 4.31
CA ALA A 143 16.64 -8.29 3.46
C ALA A 143 17.23 -7.46 2.31
N SER A 144 18.49 -7.73 1.95
CA SER A 144 19.08 -7.21 0.71
C SER A 144 20.17 -8.14 0.18
N CYS A 145 20.72 -7.80 -0.98
CA CYS A 145 21.75 -8.60 -1.65
C CYS A 145 23.18 -8.34 -1.13
N ASP A 146 23.34 -7.50 -0.09
CA ASP A 146 24.65 -7.21 0.51
C ASP A 146 25.10 -8.32 1.47
N SER A 147 26.36 -8.30 1.89
CA SER A 147 26.93 -9.31 2.79
C SER A 147 26.54 -9.07 4.26
N PRO A 148 26.55 -10.10 5.14
CA PRO A 148 26.21 -9.89 6.55
C PRO A 148 27.24 -9.00 7.26
N GLU A 149 28.49 -8.96 6.80
CA GLU A 149 29.52 -8.05 7.30
C GLU A 149 29.21 -6.59 6.94
N SER A 150 28.64 -6.34 5.76
CA SER A 150 28.16 -5.02 5.35
C SER A 150 27.05 -4.53 6.28
N HIS A 151 26.05 -5.39 6.53
CA HIS A 151 24.96 -5.07 7.47
C HIS A 151 25.50 -4.74 8.86
N LEU A 152 26.43 -5.54 9.38
CA LEU A 152 27.02 -5.33 10.70
C LEU A 152 27.81 -4.01 10.78
N ALA A 153 28.53 -3.65 9.71
CA ALA A 153 29.19 -2.35 9.62
C ALA A 153 28.17 -1.20 9.60
N TRP A 154 27.04 -1.39 8.92
CA TRP A 154 26.01 -0.36 8.77
C TRP A 154 25.20 -0.12 10.04
N THR A 155 24.93 -1.15 10.84
CA THR A 155 24.30 -1.03 12.17
C THR A 155 25.20 -0.29 13.17
N ARG A 156 26.52 -0.46 13.07
CA ARG A 156 27.49 0.26 13.91
C ARG A 156 27.64 1.74 13.52
N LEU A 157 27.24 2.12 12.31
CA LEU A 157 27.31 3.50 11.87
C LEU A 157 26.15 4.32 12.50
N PRO A 158 26.43 5.51 13.08
CA PRO A 158 25.38 6.36 13.65
C PRO A 158 24.39 6.88 12.59
N ARG A 159 23.13 7.06 12.98
CA ARG A 159 22.06 7.57 12.10
C ARG A 159 22.37 8.93 11.47
N ASN A 160 23.03 9.83 12.21
CA ASN A 160 23.43 11.15 11.69
C ASN A 160 24.53 11.11 10.61
N LYS A 161 25.12 9.95 10.35
CA LYS A 161 26.08 9.69 9.27
C LYS A 161 25.51 8.78 8.18
N GLY A 162 24.18 8.57 8.16
CA GLY A 162 23.52 7.66 7.21
C GLY A 162 23.60 6.18 7.59
N GLY A 163 23.95 5.87 8.83
CA GLY A 163 23.88 4.52 9.38
C GLY A 163 22.50 4.14 9.93
N LEU A 164 22.36 2.91 10.39
CA LEU A 164 21.11 2.43 11.00
C LEU A 164 21.07 2.65 12.52
N GLY A 165 22.22 2.55 13.19
CA GLY A 165 22.31 2.48 14.64
C GLY A 165 21.80 1.13 15.18
N LYS A 166 21.40 1.12 16.46
CA LYS A 166 20.86 -0.08 17.11
C LYS A 166 19.61 -0.57 16.37
N MET A 167 19.64 -1.84 15.95
CA MET A 167 18.53 -2.53 15.30
C MET A 167 17.99 -3.64 16.20
N ASP A 168 16.68 -3.69 16.36
CA ASP A 168 15.93 -4.74 17.06
C ASP A 168 15.29 -5.73 16.06
N ILE A 169 15.46 -5.50 14.75
CA ILE A 169 15.00 -6.38 13.67
C ILE A 169 16.18 -7.09 12.99
N PRO A 170 16.01 -8.36 12.58
CA PRO A 170 17.01 -9.09 11.80
C PRO A 170 17.18 -8.48 10.39
N ILE A 171 18.43 -8.41 9.92
CA ILE A 171 18.77 -8.01 8.55
C ILE A 171 19.42 -9.20 7.84
N ILE A 172 18.71 -9.78 6.87
CA ILE A 172 19.09 -10.95 6.09
C ILE A 172 20.00 -10.56 4.93
N SER A 173 21.10 -11.30 4.79
CA SER A 173 21.99 -11.24 3.65
C SER A 173 21.59 -12.28 2.60
N ASP A 174 21.20 -11.81 1.42
CA ASP A 174 20.96 -12.61 0.21
C ASP A 174 22.07 -12.41 -0.81
N ILE A 175 23.32 -12.70 -0.41
CA ILE A 175 24.49 -12.49 -1.27
C ILE A 175 24.39 -13.22 -2.62
N THR A 176 23.74 -14.39 -2.63
CA THR A 176 23.52 -15.22 -3.82
C THR A 176 22.34 -14.75 -4.67
N LYS A 177 21.53 -13.79 -4.21
CA LYS A 177 20.35 -13.22 -4.88
C LYS A 177 19.21 -14.23 -5.11
N VAL A 178 19.34 -15.44 -4.54
CA VAL A 178 18.38 -16.54 -4.72
C VAL A 178 17.07 -16.23 -4.00
N ILE A 179 17.12 -15.56 -2.85
CA ILE A 179 15.91 -15.22 -2.09
C ILE A 179 15.14 -14.13 -2.82
N ALA A 180 15.81 -13.04 -3.22
CA ALA A 180 15.23 -11.95 -4.00
C ALA A 180 14.62 -12.46 -5.32
N ALA A 181 15.25 -13.42 -5.98
CA ALA A 181 14.70 -14.06 -7.18
C ALA A 181 13.44 -14.89 -6.90
N LYS A 182 13.45 -15.76 -5.87
CA LYS A 182 12.26 -16.54 -5.46
C LYS A 182 11.07 -15.65 -5.11
N TYR A 183 11.35 -14.48 -4.52
CA TYR A 183 10.34 -13.49 -4.17
C TYR A 183 9.98 -12.54 -5.33
N GLY A 184 10.62 -12.68 -6.50
CA GLY A 184 10.28 -11.91 -7.71
C GLY A 184 10.65 -10.44 -7.64
N VAL A 185 11.63 -10.07 -6.81
CA VAL A 185 12.05 -8.68 -6.60
C VAL A 185 13.47 -8.40 -7.08
N LEU A 186 14.20 -9.41 -7.56
CA LEU A 186 15.54 -9.24 -8.09
C LEU A 186 15.53 -8.50 -9.44
N VAL A 187 16.30 -7.42 -9.53
CA VAL A 187 16.66 -6.77 -10.80
C VAL A 187 17.99 -7.36 -11.25
N GLU A 188 17.93 -8.38 -12.11
CA GLU A 188 19.11 -9.18 -12.50
C GLU A 188 20.24 -8.33 -13.10
N LYS A 189 19.90 -7.37 -13.97
CA LYS A 189 20.86 -6.46 -14.61
C LYS A 189 21.68 -5.62 -13.62
N ASP A 190 21.08 -5.26 -12.48
CA ASP A 190 21.67 -4.36 -11.48
C ASP A 190 22.16 -5.14 -10.24
N GLY A 191 21.78 -6.42 -10.12
CA GLY A 191 22.15 -7.29 -8.99
C GLY A 191 21.55 -6.85 -7.65
N VAL A 192 20.45 -6.09 -7.65
CA VAL A 192 19.80 -5.55 -6.45
C VAL A 192 18.32 -5.92 -6.39
N ALA A 193 17.74 -5.92 -5.19
CA ALA A 193 16.31 -6.12 -5.02
C ALA A 193 15.52 -4.79 -5.16
N LEU A 194 14.32 -4.87 -5.73
CA LEU A 194 13.32 -3.81 -5.63
C LEU A 194 12.82 -3.68 -4.18
N ARG A 195 12.05 -2.62 -3.90
CA ARG A 195 11.43 -2.40 -2.59
C ARG A 195 10.18 -3.26 -2.44
N GLY A 196 10.38 -4.58 -2.39
CA GLY A 196 9.32 -5.56 -2.13
C GLY A 196 9.03 -5.70 -0.65
N LEU A 197 7.77 -5.78 -0.27
CA LEU A 197 7.30 -6.09 1.08
C LEU A 197 6.26 -7.21 0.99
N PHE A 198 6.39 -8.18 1.87
CA PHE A 198 5.62 -9.41 1.89
C PHE A 198 5.06 -9.60 3.30
N ILE A 199 3.75 -9.76 3.41
CA ILE A 199 3.07 -10.06 4.67
C ILE A 199 2.65 -11.52 4.65
N MET A 200 3.09 -12.28 5.65
CA MET A 200 2.78 -13.70 5.83
C MET A 200 2.01 -13.89 7.14
N ASP A 201 1.07 -14.84 7.13
CA ASP A 201 0.35 -15.26 8.33
C ASP A 201 1.15 -16.23 9.21
N LYS A 202 0.50 -16.71 10.29
CA LYS A 202 1.11 -17.59 11.31
C LYS A 202 1.52 -18.95 10.73
N GLU A 203 0.81 -19.41 9.70
CA GLU A 203 1.05 -20.64 8.97
C GLU A 203 2.15 -20.47 7.90
N GLY A 204 2.51 -19.22 7.58
CA GLY A 204 3.50 -18.87 6.58
C GLY A 204 2.93 -18.78 5.16
N VAL A 205 1.61 -18.64 5.03
CA VAL A 205 0.94 -18.35 3.77
C VAL A 205 1.07 -16.85 3.49
N LEU A 206 1.38 -16.51 2.24
CA LEU A 206 1.56 -15.15 1.81
C LEU A 206 0.19 -14.47 1.63
N GLN A 207 -0.04 -13.38 2.35
CA GLN A 207 -1.33 -12.67 2.38
C GLN A 207 -1.30 -11.39 1.56
N GLN A 208 -0.14 -10.72 1.47
CA GLN A 208 -0.04 -9.44 0.76
C GLN A 208 1.37 -9.22 0.19
N ILE A 209 1.43 -8.55 -0.97
CA ILE A 209 2.68 -8.17 -1.65
C ILE A 209 2.59 -6.70 -2.08
N THR A 210 3.56 -5.89 -1.68
CA THR A 210 3.76 -4.52 -2.18
C THR A 210 5.13 -4.43 -2.84
N ILE A 211 5.22 -3.98 -4.09
CA ILE A 211 6.50 -3.77 -4.76
C ILE A 211 6.57 -2.32 -5.25
N ASN A 212 7.47 -1.55 -4.65
CA ASN A 212 7.74 -0.19 -5.07
C ASN A 212 8.99 -0.14 -5.97
N ASN A 213 8.99 0.81 -6.91
CA ASN A 213 10.19 1.17 -7.65
C ASN A 213 11.24 1.80 -6.69
N MET A 214 12.51 1.78 -7.07
CA MET A 214 13.65 2.22 -6.25
C MET A 214 13.55 3.62 -5.60
N PRO A 215 13.00 4.67 -6.25
CA PRO A 215 12.98 6.00 -5.63
C PRO A 215 11.82 6.23 -4.64
N ILE A 216 10.87 5.30 -4.54
CA ILE A 216 9.62 5.51 -3.78
C ILE A 216 9.66 4.68 -2.49
N GLY A 217 9.74 5.35 -1.34
CA GLY A 217 9.66 4.70 -0.03
C GLY A 217 8.27 4.13 0.29
N ARG A 218 8.21 3.16 1.20
CA ARG A 218 6.98 2.52 1.69
C ARG A 218 6.39 3.24 2.90
N SER A 219 5.13 2.94 3.19
CA SER A 219 4.43 3.41 4.39
C SER A 219 4.37 2.31 5.46
N VAL A 220 4.88 2.62 6.66
CA VAL A 220 4.79 1.74 7.83
C VAL A 220 3.35 1.68 8.35
N ASP A 221 2.61 2.79 8.27
CA ASP A 221 1.21 2.87 8.70
C ASP A 221 0.32 1.93 7.90
N GLU A 222 0.51 1.88 6.57
CA GLU A 222 -0.26 0.96 5.73
C GLU A 222 0.08 -0.50 6.04
N THR A 223 1.35 -0.79 6.33
CA THR A 223 1.76 -2.14 6.73
C THR A 223 1.08 -2.55 8.04
N LEU A 224 1.02 -1.66 9.04
CA LEU A 224 0.31 -1.91 10.29
C LEU A 224 -1.20 -2.06 10.09
N ARG A 225 -1.81 -1.24 9.23
CA ARG A 225 -3.23 -1.35 8.88
C ARG A 225 -3.55 -2.72 8.29
N LEU A 226 -2.73 -3.20 7.35
CA LEU A 226 -2.89 -4.50 6.70
C LEU A 226 -2.74 -5.67 7.69
N ILE A 227 -1.77 -5.61 8.60
CA ILE A 227 -1.61 -6.64 9.66
C ILE A 227 -2.85 -6.70 10.56
N LYS A 228 -3.36 -5.53 10.99
CA LYS A 228 -4.57 -5.46 11.83
C LYS A 228 -5.81 -5.96 11.08
N ALA A 229 -5.93 -5.65 9.79
CA ALA A 229 -7.02 -6.14 8.95
C ALA A 229 -6.96 -7.66 8.81
N LEU A 230 -5.78 -8.23 8.55
CA LEU A 230 -5.58 -9.67 8.46
C LEU A 230 -5.99 -10.38 9.76
N GLN A 231 -5.53 -9.87 10.91
CA GLN A 231 -5.90 -10.40 12.23
C GLN A 231 -7.40 -10.31 12.50
N PHE A 232 -8.02 -9.19 12.13
CA PHE A 232 -9.46 -9.00 12.28
C PHE A 232 -10.26 -10.04 11.48
N VAL A 233 -9.90 -10.26 10.21
CA VAL A 233 -10.55 -11.24 9.33
C VAL A 233 -10.39 -12.66 9.89
N GLU A 234 -9.20 -13.04 10.36
CA GLU A 234 -8.96 -14.35 10.97
C GLU A 234 -9.79 -14.58 12.24
N GLU A 235 -9.96 -13.56 13.08
CA GLU A 235 -10.68 -13.67 14.35
C GLU A 235 -12.21 -13.66 14.17
N HIS A 236 -12.72 -12.82 13.27
CA HIS A 236 -14.16 -12.55 13.15
C HIS A 236 -14.82 -13.25 11.96
N GLY A 237 -14.05 -13.66 10.94
CA GLY A 237 -14.58 -14.25 9.70
C GLY A 237 -15.35 -13.27 8.81
N GLU A 238 -15.29 -11.98 9.10
CA GLU A 238 -15.84 -10.89 8.30
C GLU A 238 -14.77 -10.31 7.36
N VAL A 239 -15.17 -9.50 6.37
CA VAL A 239 -14.24 -8.85 5.44
C VAL A 239 -14.14 -7.35 5.69
N CYS A 240 -12.93 -6.83 5.52
CA CYS A 240 -12.61 -5.41 5.66
C CYS A 240 -12.89 -4.66 4.34
N PRO A 241 -13.69 -3.58 4.36
CA PRO A 241 -13.88 -2.69 3.21
C PRO A 241 -12.61 -1.94 2.78
N ALA A 242 -12.71 -1.21 1.67
CA ALA A 242 -11.64 -0.31 1.23
C ALA A 242 -11.36 0.77 2.29
N ASN A 243 -10.07 1.09 2.49
CA ASN A 243 -9.57 2.05 3.47
C ASN A 243 -9.86 1.72 4.95
N TRP A 244 -10.34 0.50 5.24
CA TRP A 244 -10.72 0.09 6.60
C TRP A 244 -9.60 0.33 7.63
N GLN A 245 -9.99 0.91 8.77
CA GLN A 245 -9.18 1.08 9.97
C GLN A 245 -9.80 0.34 11.18
N PRO A 246 -9.00 -0.02 12.19
CA PRO A 246 -9.52 -0.67 13.40
C PRO A 246 -10.65 0.13 14.06
N GLY A 247 -11.80 -0.53 14.24
CA GLY A 247 -13.01 0.07 14.82
C GLY A 247 -14.05 0.53 13.78
N GLU A 248 -13.71 0.55 12.50
CA GLU A 248 -14.67 0.84 11.43
C GLU A 248 -15.55 -0.36 11.08
N LYS A 249 -16.66 -0.07 10.39
CA LYS A 249 -17.63 -1.08 9.97
C LYS A 249 -17.02 -2.10 9.01
N THR A 250 -17.46 -3.34 9.15
CA THR A 250 -17.03 -4.50 8.37
C THR A 250 -18.21 -5.13 7.63
N ILE A 251 -17.91 -6.04 6.71
CA ILE A 251 -18.93 -6.71 5.89
C ILE A 251 -18.96 -8.19 6.25
N ASN A 252 -20.12 -8.71 6.60
CA ASN A 252 -20.30 -10.15 6.68
C ASN A 252 -20.34 -10.74 5.26
N ALA A 253 -19.47 -11.71 4.98
CA ALA A 253 -19.27 -12.33 3.65
C ALA A 253 -20.39 -13.30 3.27
N ASN A 254 -21.65 -12.90 3.45
CA ASN A 254 -22.82 -13.60 2.96
C ASN A 254 -23.79 -12.63 2.28
N PRO A 255 -24.54 -13.05 1.23
CA PRO A 255 -25.37 -12.14 0.45
C PRO A 255 -26.34 -11.33 1.30
N THR A 256 -27.02 -11.97 2.26
CA THR A 256 -28.02 -11.32 3.11
C THR A 256 -27.40 -10.37 4.15
N GLY A 257 -26.26 -10.73 4.71
CA GLY A 257 -25.53 -10.00 5.75
C GLY A 257 -24.78 -8.80 5.19
N SER A 258 -24.33 -8.87 3.94
CA SER A 258 -23.68 -7.75 3.26
C SER A 258 -24.60 -6.51 3.14
N HIS A 259 -25.92 -6.71 3.04
CA HIS A 259 -26.89 -5.61 2.98
C HIS A 259 -26.89 -4.74 4.24
N VAL A 260 -26.51 -5.29 5.41
CA VAL A 260 -26.38 -4.50 6.65
C VAL A 260 -25.29 -3.44 6.50
N TYR A 261 -24.18 -3.80 5.87
CA TYR A 261 -23.12 -2.83 5.59
C TYR A 261 -23.54 -1.83 4.51
N PHE A 262 -24.00 -2.32 3.35
CA PHE A 262 -24.32 -1.47 2.20
C PHE A 262 -25.50 -0.52 2.42
N SER A 263 -26.48 -0.90 3.24
CA SER A 263 -27.56 0.03 3.65
C SER A 263 -27.06 1.21 4.48
N SER A 264 -25.86 1.12 5.04
CA SER A 264 -25.23 2.18 5.81
C SER A 264 -24.21 3.01 5.03
N VAL A 265 -23.94 2.62 3.78
CA VAL A 265 -23.11 3.38 2.84
C VAL A 265 -24.05 4.28 2.04
N LYS A 266 -23.86 5.61 2.12
CA LYS A 266 -24.65 6.55 1.33
C LYS A 266 -24.36 6.33 -0.16
N GLU A 267 -25.39 6.30 -1.00
CA GLU A 267 -25.19 6.24 -2.45
C GLU A 267 -24.55 7.55 -2.92
N VAL A 268 -23.43 7.44 -3.64
CA VAL A 268 -22.78 8.59 -4.27
C VAL A 268 -23.63 8.99 -5.47
N GLY A 269 -24.70 9.76 -5.24
CA GLY A 269 -25.60 10.24 -6.29
C GLY A 269 -27.03 10.56 -5.85
N GLU A 270 -27.46 10.15 -4.65
CA GLU A 270 -28.78 10.51 -4.10
C GLU A 270 -28.59 11.40 -2.87
N ASP A 271 -28.89 12.69 -3.07
CA ASP A 271 -29.23 13.70 -2.07
C ASP A 271 -28.20 14.04 -0.98
N GLU A 272 -27.34 15.03 -1.27
CA GLU A 272 -26.94 16.00 -0.24
C GLU A 272 -28.14 16.90 0.13
N ASP A 273 -29.09 16.33 0.87
CA ASP A 273 -30.03 17.07 1.72
C ASP A 273 -29.71 16.69 3.19
N GLY A 274 -28.87 17.51 3.84
CA GLY A 274 -28.64 17.55 5.30
C GLY A 274 -27.54 16.60 5.80
N GLU A 275 -26.51 17.06 6.51
CA GLU A 275 -26.45 18.13 7.49
C GLU A 275 -24.95 18.37 7.72
N ASP A 276 -24.40 19.49 7.26
CA ASP A 276 -23.10 20.00 7.68
C ASP A 276 -23.18 21.53 7.65
N ASP A 277 -22.78 22.14 8.77
CA ASP A 277 -22.58 23.56 8.94
C ASP A 277 -21.61 24.08 7.86
N ASP A 278 -22.11 24.88 6.91
CA ASP A 278 -21.44 26.08 6.37
C ASP A 278 -22.29 26.77 5.29
N VAL A 279 -22.56 28.05 5.51
CA VAL A 279 -23.22 29.07 4.68
C VAL A 279 -23.51 28.66 3.22
N ALA A 280 -24.73 28.20 2.94
CA ALA A 280 -25.23 27.97 1.59
C ALA A 280 -25.23 29.28 0.77
N VAL A 281 -24.27 29.41 -0.16
CA VAL A 281 -24.10 30.56 -1.06
C VAL A 281 -25.29 30.70 -2.03
N LEU A 282 -26.01 29.62 -2.32
CA LEU A 282 -27.23 29.61 -3.12
C LEU A 282 -28.36 29.00 -2.30
N THR A 283 -29.47 29.73 -2.15
CA THR A 283 -30.64 29.24 -1.44
C THR A 283 -31.56 28.52 -2.42
N LEU A 284 -31.70 27.20 -2.30
CA LEU A 284 -32.69 26.43 -3.06
C LEU A 284 -34.08 26.68 -2.49
N VAL A 285 -34.97 27.23 -3.30
CA VAL A 285 -36.34 27.52 -2.89
C VAL A 285 -37.26 26.44 -3.43
N LYS A 286 -37.77 25.60 -2.52
CA LYS A 286 -38.62 24.46 -2.87
C LYS A 286 -40.11 24.83 -2.83
N THR A 287 -40.49 25.89 -2.11
CA THR A 287 -41.90 26.28 -1.88
C THR A 287 -42.19 27.77 -2.13
N LYS A 288 -43.46 28.09 -2.41
CA LYS A 288 -43.91 29.49 -2.58
C LYS A 288 -43.77 30.32 -1.29
N ALA A 289 -43.97 29.70 -0.13
CA ALA A 289 -43.85 30.38 1.16
C ALA A 289 -42.41 30.85 1.41
N GLN A 290 -41.43 29.98 1.13
CA GLN A 290 -39.99 30.31 1.23
C GLN A 290 -39.63 31.47 0.30
N PHE A 291 -40.14 31.49 -0.92
CA PHE A 291 -39.90 32.58 -1.86
C PHE A 291 -40.43 33.94 -1.34
N GLN A 292 -41.65 33.94 -0.81
CA GLN A 292 -42.27 35.16 -0.28
C GLN A 292 -41.56 35.68 0.97
N GLU A 293 -41.04 34.79 1.81
CA GLU A 293 -40.25 35.15 2.98
C GLU A 293 -38.91 35.77 2.56
N LEU A 294 -38.23 35.17 1.58
CA LEU A 294 -36.98 35.70 1.03
C LEU A 294 -37.15 37.11 0.46
N ILE A 295 -38.23 37.36 -0.28
CA ILE A 295 -38.52 38.68 -0.85
C ILE A 295 -38.87 39.73 0.23
N LYS A 296 -39.44 39.30 1.37
CA LYS A 296 -39.80 40.17 2.49
C LYS A 296 -38.65 40.44 3.47
N SER A 297 -37.54 39.71 3.34
CA SER A 297 -36.36 39.83 4.22
C SER A 297 -35.62 41.17 4.13
N GLY A 298 -35.93 42.00 3.13
CA GLY A 298 -35.33 43.34 2.94
C GLY A 298 -33.97 43.34 2.21
N LYS A 299 -33.38 42.18 1.90
CA LYS A 299 -32.20 42.10 1.02
C LYS A 299 -32.62 42.03 -0.46
N PRO A 300 -31.81 42.52 -1.40
CA PRO A 300 -32.02 42.26 -2.82
C PRO A 300 -31.97 40.75 -3.12
N VAL A 301 -32.94 40.25 -3.88
CA VAL A 301 -33.06 38.83 -4.24
C VAL A 301 -32.97 38.67 -5.77
N VAL A 302 -32.12 37.75 -6.21
CA VAL A 302 -32.05 37.28 -7.60
C VAL A 302 -32.69 35.91 -7.65
N ALA A 303 -33.85 35.79 -8.29
CA ALA A 303 -34.51 34.51 -8.51
C ALA A 303 -34.06 33.92 -9.86
N ASP A 304 -33.38 32.79 -9.83
CA ASP A 304 -32.90 32.03 -10.99
C ASP A 304 -33.85 30.87 -11.28
N PHE A 305 -34.70 31.04 -12.29
CA PHE A 305 -35.59 29.98 -12.78
C PHE A 305 -34.83 29.05 -13.71
N MET A 306 -34.60 27.84 -13.25
CA MET A 306 -33.79 26.83 -13.92
C MET A 306 -34.50 25.47 -13.94
N ALA A 307 -34.04 24.59 -14.83
CA ALA A 307 -34.49 23.20 -14.88
C ALA A 307 -33.28 22.25 -14.93
N PRO A 308 -33.26 21.12 -14.21
CA PRO A 308 -32.16 20.16 -14.20
C PRO A 308 -31.80 19.65 -15.60
N TRP A 309 -32.80 19.51 -16.47
CA TRP A 309 -32.64 19.06 -17.85
C TRP A 309 -32.25 20.18 -18.83
N CYS A 310 -32.08 21.42 -18.36
CA CYS A 310 -31.70 22.57 -19.18
C CYS A 310 -30.18 22.74 -19.24
N GLY A 311 -29.56 22.30 -20.36
CA GLY A 311 -28.11 22.44 -20.55
C GLY A 311 -27.58 23.88 -20.54
N LYS A 312 -28.40 24.87 -20.93
CA LYS A 312 -28.04 26.31 -20.85
C LYS A 312 -28.00 26.82 -19.41
N CYS A 313 -28.77 26.20 -18.52
CA CYS A 313 -28.83 26.51 -17.10
C CYS A 313 -27.54 26.03 -16.41
N ALA A 314 -27.08 24.81 -16.73
CA ALA A 314 -25.77 24.31 -16.29
C ALA A 314 -24.60 25.18 -16.79
N GLN A 315 -24.70 25.78 -17.99
CA GLN A 315 -23.65 26.66 -18.52
C GLN A 315 -23.54 28.02 -17.81
N ILE A 316 -24.64 28.55 -17.25
CA ILE A 316 -24.64 29.84 -16.56
C ILE A 316 -24.36 29.70 -15.06
N GLU A 317 -24.65 28.53 -14.47
CA GLU A 317 -24.50 28.23 -13.05
C GLU A 317 -23.14 28.64 -12.43
N PRO A 318 -21.97 28.35 -13.04
CA PRO A 318 -20.69 28.82 -12.49
C PRO A 318 -20.58 30.34 -12.39
N THR A 319 -21.29 31.07 -13.26
CA THR A 319 -21.32 32.54 -13.22
C THR A 319 -22.26 33.05 -12.12
N VAL A 320 -23.36 32.33 -11.84
CA VAL A 320 -24.29 32.65 -10.76
C VAL A 320 -23.62 32.43 -9.41
N VAL A 321 -22.93 31.29 -9.23
CA VAL A 321 -22.13 30.99 -8.02
C VAL A 321 -21.08 32.07 -7.78
N SER A 322 -20.27 32.40 -8.80
CA SER A 322 -19.24 33.44 -8.69
C SER A 322 -19.83 34.83 -8.36
N LEU A 323 -21.06 35.13 -8.78
CA LEU A 323 -21.73 36.38 -8.46
C LEU A 323 -22.28 36.39 -7.03
N ALA A 324 -22.79 35.27 -6.55
CA ALA A 324 -23.25 35.10 -5.17
C ALA A 324 -22.09 35.22 -4.17
N GLU A 325 -20.93 34.65 -4.50
CA GLU A 325 -19.70 34.80 -3.70
C GLU A 325 -19.18 36.24 -3.68
N ALA A 326 -19.24 36.94 -4.83
CA ALA A 326 -18.75 38.30 -4.95
C ALA A 326 -19.65 39.35 -4.28
N HIS A 327 -20.92 39.02 -4.06
CA HIS A 327 -21.95 39.94 -3.56
C HIS A 327 -22.80 39.30 -2.44
N PRO A 328 -22.24 39.07 -1.24
CA PRO A 328 -22.96 38.48 -0.11
C PRO A 328 -24.16 39.32 0.38
N GLU A 329 -24.24 40.58 -0.04
CA GLU A 329 -25.37 41.48 0.19
C GLU A 329 -26.61 41.14 -0.67
N VAL A 330 -26.45 40.36 -1.75
CA VAL A 330 -27.53 39.90 -2.64
C VAL A 330 -27.79 38.41 -2.40
N MET A 331 -29.06 38.06 -2.18
CA MET A 331 -29.45 36.65 -2.05
C MET A 331 -29.78 36.05 -3.41
N PHE A 332 -29.14 34.93 -3.74
CA PHE A 332 -29.42 34.17 -4.96
C PHE A 332 -30.33 32.99 -4.62
N ALA A 333 -31.57 33.05 -5.11
CA ALA A 333 -32.59 32.04 -4.94
C ALA A 333 -32.67 31.15 -6.18
N LYS A 334 -32.29 29.88 -6.04
CA LYS A 334 -32.40 28.89 -7.12
C LYS A 334 -33.82 28.33 -7.12
N MET A 335 -34.53 28.51 -8.24
CA MET A 335 -35.90 28.09 -8.44
C MET A 335 -35.92 26.94 -9.46
N ASP A 336 -36.01 25.70 -8.97
CA ASP A 336 -36.08 24.52 -9.84
C ASP A 336 -37.52 24.27 -10.31
N VAL A 337 -37.78 24.44 -11.61
CA VAL A 337 -39.11 24.24 -12.21
C VAL A 337 -39.53 22.76 -12.34
N SER A 338 -38.64 21.81 -12.07
CA SER A 338 -39.02 20.40 -11.90
C SER A 338 -39.77 20.14 -10.60
N ILE A 339 -39.77 21.09 -9.65
CA ILE A 339 -40.55 21.01 -8.42
C ILE A 339 -41.97 21.54 -8.69
N PRO A 340 -43.05 20.75 -8.43
CA PRO A 340 -44.43 21.14 -8.77
C PRO A 340 -44.92 22.45 -8.14
N GLU A 341 -44.39 22.85 -6.97
CA GLU A 341 -44.73 24.13 -6.34
C GLU A 341 -44.05 25.32 -7.02
N VAL A 342 -42.83 25.13 -7.52
CA VAL A 342 -42.08 26.14 -8.27
C VAL A 342 -42.62 26.29 -9.68
N GLU A 343 -43.11 25.21 -10.29
CA GLU A 343 -43.80 25.27 -11.58
C GLU A 343 -45.03 26.20 -11.54
N LYS A 344 -45.85 26.10 -10.47
CA LYS A 344 -46.98 27.01 -10.24
C LYS A 344 -46.53 28.47 -10.08
N LEU A 345 -45.42 28.69 -9.38
CA LEU A 345 -44.86 30.04 -9.20
C LEU A 345 -44.32 30.60 -10.53
N LYS A 346 -43.72 29.75 -11.36
CA LYS A 346 -43.27 30.09 -12.71
C LYS A 346 -44.44 30.51 -13.59
N ASP A 347 -45.58 29.82 -13.51
CA ASP A 347 -46.79 30.19 -14.25
C ASP A 347 -47.40 31.51 -13.73
N GLU A 348 -47.39 31.76 -12.41
CA GLU A 348 -47.83 33.04 -11.82
C GLU A 348 -46.94 34.23 -12.22
N LEU A 349 -45.64 34.00 -12.41
CA LEU A 349 -44.65 35.02 -12.80
C LEU A 349 -44.42 35.11 -14.32
N GLU A 350 -45.19 34.35 -15.11
CA GLU A 350 -45.13 34.27 -16.58
C GLU A 350 -43.70 34.02 -17.11
N VAL A 351 -42.96 33.10 -16.48
CA VAL A 351 -41.61 32.70 -16.90
C VAL A 351 -41.71 31.71 -18.08
N GLY A 352 -41.23 32.12 -19.25
CA GLY A 352 -41.42 31.38 -20.51
C GLY A 352 -40.15 30.76 -21.10
N ALA A 353 -38.97 31.08 -20.56
CA ALA A 353 -37.69 30.59 -21.06
C ALA A 353 -36.74 30.29 -19.89
N TYR A 354 -35.83 29.34 -20.08
CA TYR A 354 -34.82 28.98 -19.06
C TYR A 354 -33.40 29.04 -19.65
N PRO A 355 -32.40 29.51 -18.88
CA PRO A 355 -32.52 30.13 -17.55
C PRO A 355 -33.20 31.51 -17.65
N GLU A 356 -33.99 31.91 -16.67
CA GLU A 356 -34.55 33.27 -16.56
C GLU A 356 -34.32 33.84 -15.15
N PHE A 357 -33.79 35.05 -15.10
CA PHE A 357 -33.45 35.75 -13.87
C PHE A 357 -34.43 36.89 -13.61
N ARG A 358 -34.98 36.92 -12.39
CA ARG A 358 -35.84 37.97 -11.88
C ARG A 358 -35.19 38.65 -10.67
N PHE A 359 -35.44 39.94 -10.52
CA PHE A 359 -34.68 40.78 -9.59
C PHE A 359 -35.63 41.55 -8.67
N PHE A 360 -35.51 41.33 -7.38
CA PHE A 360 -36.38 41.90 -6.36
C PHE A 360 -35.59 42.76 -5.35
N LYS A 361 -36.15 43.88 -4.94
CA LYS A 361 -35.67 44.72 -3.83
C LYS A 361 -36.89 45.24 -3.07
N ASP A 362 -36.86 45.15 -1.75
CA ASP A 362 -37.94 45.61 -0.87
C ASP A 362 -39.34 45.08 -1.25
N GLY A 363 -39.43 43.82 -1.66
CA GLY A 363 -40.73 43.24 -2.03
C GLY A 363 -41.18 43.46 -3.47
N LYS A 364 -40.45 44.25 -4.27
CA LYS A 364 -40.85 44.67 -5.62
C LYS A 364 -39.83 44.25 -6.68
N GLU A 365 -40.30 43.89 -7.86
CA GLU A 365 -39.46 43.61 -9.02
C GLU A 365 -38.89 44.94 -9.55
N VAL A 366 -37.56 45.07 -9.64
CA VAL A 366 -36.88 46.37 -9.85
C VAL A 366 -36.22 46.48 -11.23
N HIS A 367 -36.16 45.39 -12.00
CA HIS A 367 -35.49 45.35 -13.30
C HIS A 367 -36.26 44.53 -14.33
N GLU A 368 -35.95 44.78 -15.60
CA GLU A 368 -36.44 43.96 -16.72
C GLU A 368 -35.89 42.54 -16.61
N LYS A 369 -36.77 41.55 -16.82
CA LYS A 369 -36.42 40.13 -16.78
C LYS A 369 -35.30 39.79 -17.75
N ILE A 370 -34.34 38.98 -17.31
CA ILE A 370 -33.24 38.51 -18.17
C ILE A 370 -33.46 37.04 -18.48
N SER A 371 -33.90 36.76 -19.70
CA SER A 371 -33.98 35.40 -20.23
C SER A 371 -32.70 35.02 -20.99
N GLY A 372 -32.10 33.89 -20.65
CA GLY A 372 -30.95 33.28 -21.32
C GLY A 372 -29.63 33.36 -20.55
N TYR A 373 -28.56 32.88 -21.18
CA TYR A 373 -27.26 32.60 -20.54
C TYR A 373 -26.20 33.70 -20.79
N LYS A 374 -26.62 34.95 -21.07
CA LYS A 374 -25.71 36.06 -21.37
C LYS A 374 -25.08 36.63 -20.09
N LYS A 375 -23.87 36.17 -19.76
CA LYS A 375 -23.10 36.55 -18.56
C LYS A 375 -22.97 38.07 -18.35
N SER A 376 -22.78 38.85 -19.41
CA SER A 376 -22.58 40.31 -19.31
C SER A 376 -23.83 41.07 -18.87
N LEU A 377 -25.02 40.58 -19.20
CA LEU A 377 -26.28 41.22 -18.80
C LEU A 377 -26.58 40.93 -17.33
N LEU A 378 -26.34 39.68 -16.89
CA LEU A 378 -26.52 39.28 -15.50
C LEU A 378 -25.61 40.08 -14.55
N LYS A 379 -24.31 40.19 -14.87
CA LYS A 379 -23.36 41.00 -14.08
C LYS A 379 -23.80 42.47 -13.95
N LYS A 380 -24.28 43.06 -15.05
CA LYS A 380 -24.77 44.46 -15.05
C LYS A 380 -26.05 44.63 -14.25
N ALA A 381 -26.93 43.63 -14.22
CA ALA A 381 -28.17 43.67 -13.44
C ALA A 381 -27.89 43.53 -11.94
N VAL A 382 -27.02 42.60 -11.54
CA VAL A 382 -26.58 42.45 -10.15
C VAL A 382 -25.94 43.74 -9.66
N GLN A 383 -25.06 44.37 -10.45
CA GLN A 383 -24.44 45.64 -10.09
C GLN A 383 -25.43 46.83 -9.96
N LYS A 384 -26.62 46.76 -10.58
CA LYS A 384 -27.68 47.77 -10.44
C LYS A 384 -28.58 47.53 -9.22
N LEU A 385 -28.55 46.33 -8.63
CA LEU A 385 -29.33 45.96 -7.44
C LEU A 385 -28.65 46.41 -6.15
N LEU A 386 -27.31 46.42 -6.15
CA LEU A 386 -26.46 47.08 -5.17
C LEU A 386 -26.78 48.58 -5.15
#